data_AF-A0A328SNC3-F1
#
_entry.id   AF-A0A328SNC3-F1
#
_cell.length_a   1.000
_cell.length_b   1.000
_cell.length_c   1.000
_cell.angle_alpha   90.00
_cell.angle_beta   90.00
_cell.angle_gamma   90.00
#
_symmetry.space_group_name_H-M   'P 1'
#
loop_
_entity.id
_entity.type
_entity.pdbx_description
1 polymer ?
#
loop_
_entity_poly.entity_id
_entity_poly.type
_entity_poly.pdbx_seq_one_letter_code
_entity_poly.pdbx_strand_id
1 'polypeptide(L)'
;KQMNPGFAKPYELFVNMYSTPNYKDIDPTIIMALCFPFFFGYCLTDAFYGIILAIVGFILYQGMGKFSKTYKSFGVIVVQCGLWTILLGLLTGGFIGDFVPRFIMGDASAPLPTVIPDINAFAHPENILIIAIIIGLIHLNIAFLFGIIDNVKRGKIKELCGGQLCWVLIELAIVLYLVTGSYIIAGVVFVIALLALLYGAGPMGVMDIFGFIGDVLSYSRLLALCLSTGGIAMTANLLCEMLTGMIPYVGIVLGIIVFLAVHLFNIAFQSMGAFIHSLRLHFVEFFGNFYEGDSAEFIPFKASRIYTKVKE
;
A
#
# COMPACT_ATOMS: atom_id res chain seq x y z
N LYS A 1 -19.94 -15.55 -7.91
CA LYS A 1 -18.94 -16.33 -7.14
C LYS A 1 -17.59 -16.05 -7.77
N GLN A 2 -16.71 -15.32 -7.08
CA GLN A 2 -15.40 -14.95 -7.59
C GLN A 2 -14.56 -16.22 -7.79
N MET A 3 -13.94 -16.38 -8.96
CA MET A 3 -13.02 -17.48 -9.26
C MET A 3 -11.59 -16.96 -9.27
N ASN A 4 -11.13 -16.47 -8.11
CA ASN A 4 -9.77 -15.93 -8.01
C ASN A 4 -8.73 -17.04 -7.80
N PRO A 5 -7.50 -16.87 -8.32
CA PRO A 5 -6.39 -17.79 -8.10
C PRO A 5 -6.10 -17.92 -6.60
N GLY A 6 -5.54 -19.06 -6.17
CA GLY A 6 -5.34 -19.39 -4.74
C GLY A 6 -4.59 -18.32 -3.93
N PHE A 7 -3.74 -17.52 -4.59
CA PHE A 7 -3.00 -16.41 -4.02
C PHE A 7 -3.84 -15.14 -3.76
N ALA A 8 -4.86 -14.87 -4.60
CA ALA A 8 -5.70 -13.69 -4.50
C ALA A 8 -6.96 -13.90 -3.62
N LYS A 9 -7.35 -15.16 -3.37
CA LYS A 9 -8.51 -15.50 -2.51
C LYS A 9 -8.51 -14.85 -1.12
N PRO A 10 -7.37 -14.71 -0.41
CA PRO A 10 -7.37 -14.03 0.87
C PRO A 10 -7.81 -12.56 0.80
N TYR A 11 -7.47 -11.89 -0.31
CA TYR A 11 -7.73 -10.47 -0.54
C TYR A 11 -9.19 -10.18 -0.93
N GLU A 12 -9.99 -11.21 -1.25
CA GLU A 12 -11.45 -11.06 -1.45
C GLU A 12 -12.13 -10.48 -0.20
N LEU A 13 -11.59 -10.76 0.99
CA LEU A 13 -12.09 -10.19 2.24
C LEU A 13 -12.08 -8.65 2.19
N PHE A 14 -11.01 -8.03 1.69
CA PHE A 14 -10.90 -6.57 1.63
C PHE A 14 -11.81 -5.97 0.56
N VAL A 15 -11.93 -6.63 -0.60
CA VAL A 15 -12.82 -6.17 -1.67
C VAL A 15 -14.28 -6.20 -1.19
N ASN A 16 -14.70 -7.30 -0.56
CA ASN A 16 -16.06 -7.46 -0.04
C ASN A 16 -16.37 -6.52 1.15
N MET A 17 -15.36 -6.05 1.88
CA MET A 17 -15.54 -5.01 2.92
C MET A 17 -15.86 -3.63 2.33
N TYR A 18 -15.41 -3.35 1.10
CA TYR A 18 -15.73 -2.10 0.42
C TYR A 18 -17.11 -2.18 -0.24
N SER A 19 -17.28 -3.11 -1.19
CA SER A 19 -18.57 -3.47 -1.76
C SER A 19 -18.42 -4.73 -2.63
N THR A 20 -19.51 -5.48 -2.81
CA THR A 20 -19.53 -6.70 -3.61
C THR A 20 -19.50 -6.41 -5.11
N PRO A 21 -18.56 -7.02 -5.87
CA PRO A 21 -18.35 -6.68 -7.28
C PRO A 21 -19.50 -7.15 -8.15
N ASN A 22 -19.90 -6.30 -9.09
CA ASN A 22 -20.94 -6.66 -10.04
C ASN A 22 -20.46 -7.75 -10.99
N TYR A 23 -21.39 -8.54 -11.53
CA TYR A 23 -21.07 -9.68 -12.38
C TYR A 23 -20.35 -9.30 -13.69
N LYS A 24 -20.46 -8.03 -14.10
CA LYS A 24 -19.82 -7.48 -15.30
C LYS A 24 -18.52 -6.73 -15.02
N ASP A 25 -18.26 -6.40 -13.76
CA ASP A 25 -17.11 -5.61 -13.34
C ASP A 25 -15.86 -6.49 -13.32
N ILE A 26 -14.70 -5.88 -13.46
CA ILE A 26 -13.44 -6.60 -13.35
C ILE A 26 -13.09 -6.74 -11.87
N ASP A 27 -12.88 -7.98 -11.42
CA ASP A 27 -12.44 -8.26 -10.06
C ASP A 27 -11.07 -7.62 -9.77
N PRO A 28 -10.97 -6.61 -8.89
CA PRO A 28 -9.70 -5.92 -8.63
C PRO A 28 -8.80 -6.69 -7.65
N THR A 29 -9.26 -7.85 -7.18
CA THR A 29 -8.61 -8.67 -6.14
C THR A 29 -7.17 -9.03 -6.47
N ILE A 30 -6.83 -9.24 -7.75
CA ILE A 30 -5.47 -9.59 -8.17
C ILE A 30 -4.50 -8.41 -7.97
N ILE A 31 -4.93 -7.21 -8.34
CA ILE A 31 -4.12 -5.99 -8.15
C ILE A 31 -4.00 -5.67 -6.68
N MET A 32 -5.10 -5.80 -5.94
CA MET A 32 -5.09 -5.67 -4.47
C MET A 32 -4.08 -6.62 -3.82
N ALA A 33 -4.05 -7.88 -4.25
CA ALA A 33 -3.12 -8.88 -3.70
C ALA A 33 -1.64 -8.55 -3.97
N LEU A 34 -1.34 -7.83 -5.05
CA LEU A 34 0.03 -7.41 -5.39
C LEU A 34 0.40 -6.07 -4.73
N CYS A 35 -0.43 -5.05 -4.88
CA CYS A 35 -0.13 -3.68 -4.47
C CYS A 35 -0.29 -3.47 -2.97
N PHE A 36 -1.20 -4.17 -2.29
CA PHE A 36 -1.41 -3.97 -0.85
C PHE A 36 -0.22 -4.40 0.01
N PRO A 37 0.34 -5.63 -0.15
CA PRO A 37 1.53 -6.01 0.60
C PRO A 37 2.72 -5.10 0.31
N PHE A 38 2.81 -4.62 -0.94
CA PHE A 38 3.85 -3.70 -1.36
C PHE A 38 3.73 -2.34 -0.64
N PHE A 39 2.56 -1.69 -0.64
CA PHE A 39 2.36 -0.42 0.08
C PHE A 39 2.55 -0.56 1.59
N PHE A 40 2.07 -1.67 2.15
CA PHE A 40 2.30 -1.96 3.56
C PHE A 40 3.79 -2.06 3.87
N GLY A 41 4.54 -2.82 3.06
CA GLY A 41 5.98 -2.95 3.22
C GLY A 41 6.72 -1.62 3.04
N TYR A 42 6.24 -0.78 2.13
CA TYR A 42 6.78 0.55 1.87
C TYR A 42 6.55 1.54 3.02
N CYS A 43 5.46 1.40 3.78
CA CYS A 43 5.21 2.25 4.95
C CYS A 43 6.07 1.88 6.17
N LEU A 44 6.46 0.60 6.29
CA LEU A 44 7.08 0.07 7.49
C LEU A 44 8.60 -0.04 7.35
N THR A 45 9.09 -0.44 6.16
CA THR A 45 10.51 -0.33 5.71
C THR A 45 11.56 -0.70 6.75
N ASP A 46 11.28 -1.68 7.61
CA ASP A 46 12.18 -2.16 8.65
C ASP A 46 12.19 -3.69 8.63
N ALA A 47 13.34 -4.27 8.35
CA ALA A 47 13.51 -5.70 8.19
C ALA A 47 13.21 -6.47 9.48
N PHE A 48 13.50 -5.91 10.65
CA PHE A 48 13.25 -6.59 11.93
C PHE A 48 11.76 -6.62 12.26
N TYR A 49 11.06 -5.49 12.08
CA TYR A 49 9.60 -5.47 12.24
C TYR A 49 8.92 -6.37 11.21
N GLY A 50 9.45 -6.43 9.98
CA GLY A 50 8.99 -7.36 8.94
C GLY A 50 9.11 -8.84 9.34
N ILE A 51 10.22 -9.24 9.97
CA ILE A 51 10.42 -10.60 10.50
C ILE A 51 9.39 -10.91 11.59
N ILE A 52 9.20 -10.01 12.56
CA ILE A 52 8.23 -10.21 13.63
C ILE A 52 6.81 -10.33 13.05
N LEU A 53 6.44 -9.46 12.11
CA LEU A 53 5.14 -9.51 11.44
C LEU A 53 4.94 -10.81 10.65
N ALA A 54 5.98 -11.29 9.95
CA ALA A 54 5.92 -12.56 9.25
C ALA A 54 5.72 -13.75 10.22
N ILE A 55 6.39 -13.75 11.37
CA ILE A 55 6.21 -14.76 12.42
C ILE A 55 4.79 -14.70 13.00
N VAL A 56 4.31 -13.51 13.35
CA VAL A 56 2.94 -13.31 13.87
C VAL A 56 1.90 -13.78 12.86
N GLY A 57 2.07 -13.44 11.58
CA GLY A 57 1.22 -13.91 10.49
C GLY A 57 1.23 -15.44 10.36
N PHE A 58 2.40 -16.06 10.48
CA PHE A 58 2.53 -17.52 10.41
C PHE A 58 1.87 -18.22 11.60
N ILE A 59 2.00 -17.66 12.82
CA ILE A 59 1.32 -18.15 14.02
C ILE A 59 -0.19 -18.05 13.85
N LEU A 60 -0.71 -16.95 13.30
CA LEU A 60 -2.13 -16.79 13.01
C LEU A 60 -2.62 -17.82 11.98
N TYR A 61 -1.83 -18.09 10.94
CA TYR A 61 -2.13 -19.09 9.92
C TYR A 61 -2.22 -20.51 10.51
N GLN A 62 -1.28 -20.89 11.38
CA GLN A 62 -1.21 -22.22 11.98
C GLN A 62 -2.16 -22.43 13.18
N GLY A 63 -2.43 -21.38 13.95
CA GLY A 63 -3.27 -21.43 15.16
C GLY A 63 -4.75 -21.19 14.83
N MET A 64 -5.15 -19.92 14.80
CA MET A 64 -6.55 -19.51 14.61
C MET A 64 -7.08 -19.82 13.19
N GLY A 65 -6.20 -19.95 12.20
CA GLY A 65 -6.55 -20.37 10.84
C GLY A 65 -7.09 -21.79 10.71
N LYS A 66 -6.98 -22.62 11.76
CA LYS A 66 -7.61 -23.96 11.82
C LYS A 66 -9.11 -23.88 12.10
N PHE A 67 -9.58 -22.82 12.75
CA PHE A 67 -10.97 -22.71 13.23
C PHE A 67 -11.87 -21.89 12.30
N SER A 68 -11.32 -20.93 11.54
CA SER A 68 -12.11 -20.15 10.58
C SER A 68 -11.30 -19.73 9.35
N LYS A 69 -11.99 -19.73 8.20
CA LYS A 69 -11.43 -19.32 6.90
C LYS A 69 -10.98 -17.85 6.91
N THR A 70 -11.65 -16.98 7.66
CA THR A 70 -11.33 -15.54 7.73
C THR A 70 -9.98 -15.29 8.39
N TYR A 71 -9.70 -15.92 9.54
CA TYR A 71 -8.40 -15.81 10.21
C TYR A 71 -7.28 -16.43 9.38
N LYS A 72 -7.57 -17.49 8.62
CA LYS A 72 -6.61 -18.08 7.69
C LYS A 72 -6.24 -17.11 6.56
N SER A 73 -7.24 -16.47 5.94
CA SER A 73 -7.00 -15.45 4.90
C SER A 73 -6.21 -14.27 5.46
N PHE A 74 -6.60 -13.75 6.63
CA PHE A 74 -5.90 -12.64 7.27
C PHE A 74 -4.45 -12.98 7.62
N GLY A 75 -4.19 -14.19 8.16
CA GLY A 75 -2.83 -14.66 8.45
C GLY A 75 -1.95 -14.71 7.20
N VAL A 76 -2.47 -15.18 6.06
CA VAL A 76 -1.72 -15.19 4.79
C VAL A 76 -1.36 -13.76 4.34
N ILE A 77 -2.30 -12.82 4.47
CA ILE A 77 -2.07 -11.42 4.12
C ILE A 77 -0.95 -10.82 4.97
N VAL A 78 -1.00 -11.02 6.29
CA VAL A 78 0.02 -10.52 7.23
C VAL A 78 1.40 -11.12 6.93
N VAL A 79 1.48 -12.40 6.56
CA VAL A 79 2.75 -13.03 6.13
C VAL A 79 3.29 -12.36 4.88
N GLN A 80 2.45 -12.10 3.87
CA GLN A 80 2.88 -11.44 2.63
C GLN A 80 3.35 -10.01 2.88
N CYS A 81 2.62 -9.27 3.72
CA CYS A 81 3.01 -7.95 4.20
C CYS A 81 4.37 -7.99 4.91
N GLY A 82 4.59 -8.96 5.80
CA GLY A 82 5.87 -9.16 6.49
C GLY A 82 7.03 -9.44 5.52
N LEU A 83 6.83 -10.32 4.54
CA LEU A 83 7.84 -10.65 3.52
C LEU A 83 8.22 -9.43 2.67
N TRP A 84 7.24 -8.63 2.23
CA TRP A 84 7.51 -7.39 1.50
C TRP A 84 8.21 -6.35 2.37
N THR A 85 7.87 -6.28 3.66
CA THR A 85 8.54 -5.39 4.62
C THR A 85 10.00 -5.80 4.83
N ILE A 86 10.32 -7.09 4.85
CA ILE A 86 11.70 -7.58 4.92
C ILE A 86 12.46 -7.18 3.65
N LEU A 87 11.87 -7.42 2.48
CA LEU A 87 12.51 -7.10 1.20
C LEU A 87 12.80 -5.60 1.07
N LEU A 88 11.80 -4.76 1.35
CA LEU A 88 11.95 -3.31 1.26
C LEU A 88 12.82 -2.75 2.40
N GLY A 89 12.71 -3.29 3.61
CA GLY A 89 13.57 -2.92 4.75
C GLY A 89 15.04 -3.24 4.53
N LEU A 90 15.35 -4.35 3.85
CA LEU A 90 16.72 -4.66 3.42
C LEU A 90 17.24 -3.68 2.36
N LEU A 91 16.37 -3.23 1.45
CA LEU A 91 16.73 -2.26 0.40
C LEU A 91 16.91 -0.84 0.95
N THR A 92 16.12 -0.43 1.95
CA THR A 92 16.20 0.89 2.60
C THR A 92 17.18 0.93 3.76
N GLY A 93 17.79 -0.19 4.14
CA GLY A 93 18.76 -0.27 5.23
C GLY A 93 18.18 -0.24 6.64
N GLY A 94 16.86 -0.36 6.80
CA GLY A 94 16.19 -0.29 8.10
C GLY A 94 16.30 -1.60 8.87
N PHE A 95 17.18 -1.65 9.88
CA PHE A 95 17.20 -2.72 10.89
C PHE A 95 17.03 -2.09 12.26
N ILE A 96 15.79 -2.04 12.77
CA ILE A 96 15.47 -1.39 14.05
C ILE A 96 15.97 0.08 14.03
N GLY A 97 15.62 0.82 12.98
CA GLY A 97 16.27 2.11 12.68
C GLY A 97 17.78 1.94 12.43
N ASP A 98 18.62 2.45 13.34
CA ASP A 98 20.09 2.42 13.27
C ASP A 98 20.74 1.35 14.18
N PHE A 99 20.01 0.36 14.69
CA PHE A 99 20.53 -0.55 15.71
C PHE A 99 21.76 -1.33 15.24
N VAL A 100 21.76 -1.83 14.00
CA VAL A 100 22.90 -2.61 13.47
C VAL A 100 24.13 -1.71 13.20
N PRO A 101 24.02 -0.56 12.50
CA PRO A 101 25.13 0.38 12.36
C PRO A 101 25.69 0.89 13.70
N ARG A 102 24.81 1.18 14.66
CA ARG A 102 25.18 1.84 15.93
C ARG A 102 25.67 0.89 17.01
N PHE A 103 25.07 -0.29 17.20
CA PHE A 103 25.45 -1.25 18.25
C PHE A 103 26.40 -2.36 17.78
N ILE A 104 26.44 -2.70 16.48
CA ILE A 104 27.30 -3.78 15.95
C ILE A 104 28.51 -3.23 15.18
N MET A 105 28.36 -2.14 14.42
CA MET A 105 29.42 -1.60 13.56
C MET A 105 30.16 -0.39 14.14
N GLY A 106 29.65 0.25 15.20
CA GLY A 106 30.35 1.31 15.94
C GLY A 106 30.46 2.65 15.22
N ASP A 107 29.76 2.84 14.11
CA ASP A 107 29.72 4.09 13.36
C ASP A 107 28.28 4.38 12.93
N ALA A 108 27.73 5.50 13.43
CA ALA A 108 26.38 5.97 13.12
C ALA A 108 26.19 6.38 11.64
N SER A 109 27.27 6.34 10.86
CA SER A 109 27.35 6.79 9.46
C SER A 109 27.69 5.65 8.50
N ALA A 110 27.98 4.44 8.97
CA ALA A 110 28.38 3.34 8.10
C ALA A 110 27.13 2.69 7.47
N PRO A 111 26.88 2.84 6.16
CA PRO A 111 25.79 2.15 5.50
C PRO A 111 26.05 0.64 5.60
N LEU A 112 25.00 -0.13 5.90
CA LEU A 112 25.04 -1.58 5.73
C LEU A 112 25.51 -1.90 4.30
N PRO A 113 26.32 -2.95 4.08
CA PRO A 113 26.88 -3.31 2.77
C PRO A 113 25.84 -3.74 1.70
N THR A 114 24.54 -3.57 1.97
CA THR A 114 23.41 -3.86 1.06
C THR A 114 22.58 -2.62 0.71
N VAL A 115 22.90 -1.45 1.28
CA VAL A 115 22.14 -0.20 1.08
C VAL A 115 22.56 0.41 -0.25
N ILE A 116 21.59 0.75 -1.10
CA ILE A 116 21.83 1.67 -2.21
C ILE A 116 21.91 3.08 -1.57
N PRO A 117 23.06 3.78 -1.64
CA PRO A 117 23.28 5.05 -0.94
C PRO A 117 22.19 6.12 -1.20
N ASP A 118 21.55 6.07 -2.35
CA ASP A 118 20.51 7.00 -2.80
C ASP A 118 19.10 6.74 -2.21
N ILE A 119 18.89 5.63 -1.49
CA ILE A 119 17.60 5.22 -0.87
C ILE A 119 17.72 5.15 0.67
N ASN A 120 18.60 5.97 1.26
CA ASN A 120 18.57 6.19 2.70
C ASN A 120 17.40 7.12 3.04
N ALA A 121 16.41 6.59 3.78
CA ALA A 121 15.19 7.31 4.14
C ALA A 121 15.42 8.64 4.87
N PHE A 122 16.56 8.77 5.54
CA PHE A 122 16.93 9.95 6.31
C PHE A 122 17.91 10.89 5.60
N ALA A 123 18.68 10.41 4.62
CA ALA A 123 19.61 11.26 3.87
C ALA A 123 18.91 11.99 2.72
N HIS A 124 17.95 11.33 2.06
CA HIS A 124 17.21 11.86 0.92
C HIS A 124 15.70 11.53 1.01
N PRO A 125 14.96 12.13 1.97
CA PRO A 125 13.50 11.94 2.06
C PRO A 125 12.77 12.35 0.76
N GLU A 126 13.36 13.24 -0.04
CA GLU A 126 12.89 13.61 -1.37
C GLU A 126 12.84 12.43 -2.35
N ASN A 127 13.81 11.51 -2.29
CA ASN A 127 13.85 10.36 -3.19
C ASN A 127 12.73 9.36 -2.86
N ILE A 128 12.45 9.15 -1.57
CA ILE A 128 11.32 8.34 -1.13
C ILE A 128 10.00 9.01 -1.54
N LEU A 129 9.87 10.34 -1.42
CA LEU A 129 8.68 11.03 -1.90
C LEU A 129 8.45 10.82 -3.40
N ILE A 130 9.49 11.02 -4.21
CA ILE A 130 9.42 10.88 -5.67
C ILE A 130 9.02 9.45 -6.04
N ILE A 131 9.63 8.44 -5.41
CA ILE A 131 9.27 7.03 -5.62
C ILE A 131 7.81 6.78 -5.23
N ALA A 132 7.35 7.27 -4.07
CA ALA A 132 5.97 7.10 -3.62
C ALA A 132 4.97 7.72 -4.61
N ILE A 133 5.26 8.92 -5.13
CA ILE A 133 4.43 9.59 -6.14
C ILE A 133 4.44 8.80 -7.46
N ILE A 134 5.59 8.32 -7.93
CA ILE A 134 5.68 7.50 -9.15
C ILE A 134 4.86 6.22 -9.01
N ILE A 135 4.96 5.53 -7.87
CA ILE A 135 4.20 4.31 -7.65
C ILE A 135 2.70 4.62 -7.55
N GLY A 136 2.33 5.73 -6.90
CA GLY A 136 0.95 6.21 -6.86
C GLY A 136 0.40 6.49 -8.26
N LEU A 137 1.19 7.14 -9.11
CA LEU A 137 0.84 7.40 -10.51
C LEU A 137 0.65 6.08 -11.28
N ILE A 138 1.54 5.10 -11.13
CA ILE A 138 1.38 3.77 -11.74
C ILE A 138 0.11 3.09 -11.24
N HIS A 139 -0.19 3.19 -9.94
CA HIS A 139 -1.38 2.58 -9.36
C HIS A 139 -2.68 3.23 -9.86
N LEU A 140 -2.73 4.56 -9.96
CA LEU A 140 -3.86 5.31 -10.52
C LEU A 140 -4.05 5.02 -12.02
N ASN A 141 -2.96 4.91 -12.79
CA ASN A 141 -3.03 4.50 -14.19
C ASN A 141 -3.68 3.13 -14.36
N ILE A 142 -3.30 2.18 -13.51
CA ILE A 142 -3.93 0.86 -13.50
C ILE A 142 -5.43 0.98 -13.21
N ALA A 143 -5.84 1.86 -12.27
CA ALA A 143 -7.24 2.12 -11.97
C ALA A 143 -8.00 2.67 -13.20
N PHE A 144 -7.42 3.64 -13.90
CA PHE A 144 -8.01 4.20 -15.11
C PHE A 144 -8.13 3.17 -16.23
N LEU A 145 -7.15 2.27 -16.40
CA LEU A 145 -7.24 1.17 -17.36
C LEU A 145 -8.41 0.24 -17.05
N PHE A 146 -8.62 -0.13 -15.78
CA PHE A 146 -9.80 -0.93 -15.39
C PHE A 146 -11.10 -0.20 -15.68
N GLY A 147 -11.15 1.10 -15.38
CA GLY A 147 -12.27 1.96 -15.70
C GLY A 147 -12.62 1.98 -17.19
N ILE A 148 -11.60 2.16 -18.04
CA ILE A 148 -11.78 2.14 -19.51
C ILE A 148 -12.36 0.81 -19.96
N ILE A 149 -11.82 -0.32 -19.49
CA ILE A 149 -12.30 -1.64 -19.89
C ILE A 149 -13.74 -1.86 -19.44
N ASP A 150 -14.10 -1.44 -18.22
CA ASP A 150 -15.47 -1.59 -17.71
C ASP A 150 -16.48 -0.73 -18.49
N ASN A 151 -16.14 0.54 -18.74
CA ASN A 151 -17.00 1.44 -19.51
C ASN A 151 -17.16 1.01 -20.98
N VAL A 152 -16.12 0.43 -21.58
CA VAL A 152 -16.21 -0.19 -22.92
C VAL A 152 -17.17 -1.38 -22.91
N LYS A 153 -17.12 -2.24 -21.88
CA LYS A 153 -18.06 -3.37 -21.73
C LYS A 153 -19.51 -2.92 -21.51
N ARG A 154 -19.71 -1.77 -20.86
CA ARG A 154 -21.04 -1.17 -20.60
C ARG A 154 -21.59 -0.39 -21.79
N GLY A 155 -20.78 -0.12 -22.82
CA GLY A 155 -21.20 0.57 -24.05
C GLY A 155 -21.46 2.08 -23.86
N LYS A 156 -21.04 2.68 -22.75
CA LYS A 156 -21.26 4.10 -22.43
C LYS A 156 -20.12 4.98 -22.96
N ILE A 157 -20.16 5.29 -24.26
CA ILE A 157 -19.07 5.99 -24.97
C ILE A 157 -18.86 7.44 -24.48
N LYS A 158 -19.90 8.11 -23.96
CA LYS A 158 -19.81 9.49 -23.45
C LYS A 158 -19.07 9.60 -22.11
N GLU A 159 -19.33 8.70 -21.17
CA GLU A 159 -18.63 8.65 -19.88
C GLU A 159 -17.17 8.20 -20.08
N LEU A 160 -16.93 7.30 -21.05
CA LEU A 160 -15.59 6.85 -21.43
C LEU A 160 -14.69 7.97 -21.95
N CYS A 161 -15.18 8.76 -22.91
CA CYS A 161 -14.42 9.85 -23.52
C CYS A 161 -14.27 11.08 -22.63
N GLY A 162 -15.13 11.26 -21.62
CA GLY A 162 -15.09 12.42 -20.72
C GLY A 162 -14.26 12.22 -19.45
N GLY A 163 -14.14 10.99 -18.96
CA GLY A 163 -13.48 10.67 -17.70
C GLY A 163 -12.11 10.01 -17.88
N GLN A 164 -12.07 8.68 -17.84
CA GLN A 164 -10.83 7.92 -17.67
C GLN A 164 -9.87 8.00 -18.87
N LEU A 165 -10.37 8.16 -20.09
CA LEU A 165 -9.54 8.26 -21.30
C LEU A 165 -8.83 9.62 -21.40
N CYS A 166 -9.44 10.68 -20.86
CA CYS A 166 -8.83 12.01 -20.75
C CYS A 166 -7.61 12.00 -19.82
N TRP A 167 -7.71 11.32 -18.68
CA TRP A 167 -6.62 11.26 -17.70
C TRP A 167 -5.37 10.58 -18.27
N VAL A 168 -5.55 9.43 -18.93
CA VAL A 168 -4.45 8.74 -19.63
C VAL A 168 -3.84 9.61 -20.72
N LEU A 169 -4.63 10.41 -21.44
CA LEU A 169 -4.13 11.34 -22.46
C LEU A 169 -3.38 12.54 -21.87
N ILE A 170 -3.83 13.09 -20.74
CA ILE A 170 -3.15 14.19 -20.03
C ILE A 170 -1.79 13.72 -19.52
N GLU A 171 -1.74 12.54 -18.89
CA GLU A 171 -0.48 11.97 -18.42
C GLU A 171 0.49 11.67 -19.57
N LEU A 172 -0.03 11.11 -20.67
CA LEU A 172 0.76 10.85 -21.87
C LEU A 172 1.28 12.13 -22.51
N ALA A 173 0.55 13.25 -22.44
CA ALA A 173 1.02 14.56 -22.89
C ALA A 173 2.22 15.06 -22.06
N ILE A 174 2.17 14.86 -20.73
CA ILE A 174 3.26 15.24 -19.80
C ILE A 174 4.50 14.36 -20.04
N VAL A 175 4.32 13.06 -20.23
CA VAL A 175 5.43 12.15 -20.54
C VAL A 175 6.04 12.48 -21.91
N LEU A 176 5.22 12.77 -22.91
CA LEU A 176 5.70 13.14 -24.25
C LEU A 176 6.48 14.46 -24.23
N TYR A 177 6.05 15.42 -23.40
CA TYR A 177 6.79 16.65 -23.15
C TYR A 177 8.20 16.37 -22.60
N LEU A 178 8.28 15.53 -21.57
CA LEU A 178 9.54 15.18 -20.90
C LEU A 178 10.51 14.42 -21.82
N VAL A 179 10.01 13.52 -22.66
CA VAL A 179 10.85 12.68 -23.55
C VAL A 179 11.30 13.43 -24.80
N THR A 180 10.43 14.26 -25.38
CA THR A 180 10.70 14.86 -26.70
C THR A 180 11.23 16.30 -26.61
N GLY A 181 11.16 16.93 -25.44
CA GLY A 181 11.57 18.34 -25.21
C GLY A 181 10.81 19.37 -26.05
N SER A 182 9.77 18.94 -26.77
CA SER A 182 9.05 19.73 -27.75
C SER A 182 7.73 20.23 -27.17
N TYR A 183 7.70 21.50 -26.78
CA TYR A 183 6.53 22.19 -26.22
C TYR A 183 5.29 22.12 -27.12
N ILE A 184 5.47 22.11 -28.44
CA ILE A 184 4.38 22.18 -29.42
C ILE A 184 3.56 20.89 -29.43
N ILE A 185 4.22 19.73 -29.48
CA ILE A 185 3.52 18.44 -29.57
C ILE A 185 2.81 18.14 -28.25
N ALA A 186 3.48 18.39 -27.13
CA ALA A 186 2.87 18.27 -25.81
C ALA A 186 1.68 19.22 -25.62
N GLY A 187 1.81 20.48 -26.06
CA GLY A 187 0.73 21.47 -25.97
C GLY A 187 -0.49 21.08 -26.79
N VAL A 188 -0.31 20.53 -28.00
CA VAL A 188 -1.42 20.05 -28.83
C VAL A 188 -2.15 18.88 -28.19
N VAL A 189 -1.43 17.89 -27.66
CA VAL A 189 -2.06 16.74 -26.98
C VAL A 189 -2.78 17.18 -25.70
N PHE A 190 -2.20 18.12 -24.95
CA PHE A 190 -2.83 18.67 -23.75
C PHE A 190 -4.13 19.42 -24.07
N VAL A 191 -4.14 20.24 -25.13
CA VAL A 191 -5.35 20.95 -25.58
C VAL A 191 -6.43 19.98 -26.05
N ILE A 192 -6.05 18.91 -26.76
CA ILE A 192 -7.00 17.86 -27.18
C ILE A 192 -7.63 17.17 -25.96
N ALA A 193 -6.82 16.86 -24.94
CA ALA A 193 -7.31 16.24 -23.72
C ALA A 193 -8.22 17.18 -22.91
N LEU A 194 -7.88 18.47 -22.84
CA LEU A 194 -8.71 19.50 -22.20
C LEU A 194 -10.06 19.67 -22.91
N LEU A 195 -10.05 19.66 -24.26
CA LEU A 195 -11.27 19.75 -25.06
C LEU A 195 -12.14 18.49 -24.92
N ALA A 196 -11.54 17.30 -24.84
CA ALA A 196 -12.26 16.05 -24.59
C ALA A 196 -12.92 16.04 -23.20
N LEU A 197 -12.22 16.54 -22.19
CA LEU A 197 -12.70 16.70 -20.81
C LEU A 197 -13.87 17.71 -20.74
N LEU A 198 -13.74 18.85 -21.40
CA LEU A 198 -14.83 19.85 -21.49
C LEU A 198 -16.05 19.32 -22.24
N TYR A 199 -15.86 18.53 -23.31
CA TYR A 199 -16.95 17.96 -24.09
C TYR A 199 -17.69 16.82 -23.37
N GLY A 200 -16.96 16.00 -22.60
CA GLY A 200 -17.52 14.84 -21.92
C GLY A 200 -18.03 15.11 -20.50
N ALA A 201 -17.32 15.90 -19.70
CA ALA A 201 -17.63 16.15 -18.28
C ALA A 201 -18.21 17.57 -18.02
N GLY A 202 -18.16 18.47 -19.01
CA GLY A 202 -18.65 19.84 -18.86
C GLY A 202 -17.86 20.62 -17.78
N PRO A 203 -18.48 21.60 -17.09
CA PRO A 203 -17.84 22.38 -16.03
C PRO A 203 -17.32 21.55 -14.84
N MET A 204 -17.86 20.34 -14.64
CA MET A 204 -17.40 19.44 -13.57
C MET A 204 -16.00 18.89 -13.84
N GLY A 205 -15.54 18.84 -15.10
CA GLY A 205 -14.19 18.37 -15.43
C GLY A 205 -13.08 19.20 -14.75
N VAL A 206 -13.32 20.47 -14.45
CA VAL A 206 -12.35 21.29 -13.70
C VAL A 206 -12.18 20.78 -12.26
N MET A 207 -13.26 20.29 -11.64
CA MET A 207 -13.19 19.69 -10.29
C MET A 207 -12.42 18.37 -10.31
N ASP A 208 -12.55 17.58 -11.39
CA ASP A 208 -11.84 16.31 -11.54
C ASP A 208 -10.31 16.51 -11.58
N ILE A 209 -9.81 17.64 -12.11
CA ILE A 209 -8.37 18.00 -12.07
C ILE A 209 -7.88 18.19 -10.65
N PHE A 210 -8.62 18.93 -9.82
CA PHE A 210 -8.24 19.10 -8.42
C PHE A 210 -8.37 17.80 -7.63
N GLY A 211 -9.34 16.95 -7.97
CA GLY A 211 -9.49 15.60 -7.42
C GLY A 211 -8.27 14.73 -7.71
N PHE A 212 -7.85 14.65 -8.97
CA PHE A 212 -6.68 13.86 -9.38
C PHE A 212 -5.38 14.33 -8.70
N ILE A 213 -5.17 15.64 -8.60
CA ILE A 213 -4.02 16.19 -7.86
C ILE A 213 -4.10 15.76 -6.38
N GLY A 214 -5.29 15.79 -5.78
CA GLY A 214 -5.54 15.31 -4.43
C GLY A 214 -5.20 13.83 -4.26
N ASP A 215 -5.58 12.99 -5.22
CA ASP A 215 -5.31 11.55 -5.20
C ASP A 215 -3.81 11.26 -5.30
N VAL A 216 -3.10 11.91 -6.23
CA VAL A 216 -1.64 11.79 -6.37
C VAL A 216 -0.93 12.26 -5.10
N LEU A 217 -1.33 13.42 -4.55
CA LEU A 217 -0.76 13.95 -3.31
C LEU A 217 -1.08 13.07 -2.10
N SER A 218 -2.16 12.30 -2.11
CA SER A 218 -2.50 11.35 -1.04
C SER A 218 -1.41 10.29 -0.84
N TYR A 219 -0.67 9.93 -1.89
CA TYR A 219 0.47 9.00 -1.81
C TYR A 219 1.68 9.53 -1.05
N SER A 220 1.78 10.86 -0.81
CA SER A 220 2.78 11.42 0.10
C SER A 220 2.69 10.83 1.52
N ARG A 221 1.54 10.27 1.88
CA ARG A 221 1.34 9.54 3.12
C ARG A 221 2.27 8.34 3.28
N LEU A 222 2.63 7.67 2.19
CA LEU A 222 3.56 6.54 2.21
C LEU A 222 4.92 6.97 2.78
N LEU A 223 5.43 8.13 2.35
CA LEU A 223 6.65 8.75 2.91
C LEU A 223 6.49 9.06 4.39
N ALA A 224 5.39 9.73 4.78
CA ALA A 224 5.19 10.17 6.16
C ALA A 224 5.23 8.99 7.16
N LEU A 225 4.64 7.85 6.79
CA LEU A 225 4.65 6.64 7.62
C LEU A 225 6.02 5.96 7.63
N CYS A 226 6.71 5.91 6.49
CA CYS A 226 8.08 5.39 6.39
C CYS A 226 9.03 6.18 7.32
N LEU A 227 9.03 7.51 7.20
CA LEU A 227 9.88 8.39 8.00
C LEU A 227 9.53 8.32 9.49
N SER A 228 8.23 8.22 9.83
CA SER A 228 7.77 8.07 11.20
C SER A 228 8.26 6.77 11.83
N THR A 229 8.20 5.65 11.09
CA THR A 229 8.59 4.33 11.62
C THR A 229 10.08 4.28 11.96
N GLY A 230 10.92 4.79 11.06
CA GLY A 230 12.35 4.88 11.32
C GLY A 230 12.70 5.95 12.37
N GLY A 231 12.01 7.10 12.36
CA GLY A 231 12.29 8.20 13.29
C GLY A 231 11.98 7.85 14.75
N ILE A 232 10.89 7.11 14.98
CA ILE A 232 10.55 6.59 16.31
C ILE A 232 11.58 5.54 16.75
N ALA A 233 11.99 4.62 15.85
CA ALA A 233 13.02 3.62 16.14
C ALA A 233 14.37 4.27 16.49
N MET A 234 14.80 5.28 15.72
CA MET A 234 16.02 6.04 15.97
C MET A 234 15.97 6.76 17.32
N THR A 235 14.84 7.41 17.63
CA THR A 235 14.64 8.10 18.92
C THR A 235 14.68 7.11 20.09
N ALA A 236 14.12 5.91 19.92
CA ALA A 236 14.17 4.84 20.91
C ALA A 236 15.62 4.40 21.19
N ASN A 237 16.42 4.23 20.14
CA ASN A 237 17.83 3.87 20.26
C ASN A 237 18.65 4.97 20.95
N LEU A 238 18.45 6.23 20.56
CA LEU A 238 19.13 7.38 21.16
C LEU A 238 18.77 7.53 22.64
N LEU A 239 17.49 7.35 23.00
CA LEU A 239 17.05 7.43 24.39
C LEU A 239 17.62 6.27 25.23
N CYS A 240 17.71 5.06 24.67
CA CYS A 240 18.38 3.93 25.32
C CYS A 240 19.86 4.25 25.60
N GLU A 241 20.58 4.77 24.61
CA GLU A 241 21.99 5.15 24.69
C GLU A 241 22.23 6.19 25.80
N MET A 242 21.41 7.26 25.82
CA MET A 242 21.47 8.30 26.85
C MET A 242 21.23 7.75 28.26
N LEU A 243 20.25 6.85 28.43
CA LEU A 243 19.95 6.23 29.71
C LEU A 243 21.08 5.32 30.20
N THR A 244 21.71 4.56 29.29
CA THR A 244 22.88 3.74 29.62
C THR A 244 24.12 4.55 29.99
N GLY A 245 24.30 5.74 29.41
CA GLY A 245 25.48 6.59 29.64
C GLY A 245 25.45 7.42 30.93
N MET A 246 24.25 7.80 31.42
CA MET A 246 24.13 8.73 32.56
C MET A 246 24.20 8.07 33.95
N ILE A 247 23.84 6.78 34.09
CA ILE A 247 23.77 6.11 35.40
C ILE A 247 24.44 4.72 35.34
N PRO A 248 25.55 4.50 36.08
CA PRO A 248 26.20 3.19 36.16
C PRO A 248 25.23 2.11 36.67
N TYR A 249 25.20 0.95 36.01
CA TYR A 249 24.40 -0.25 36.30
C TYR A 249 22.85 -0.10 36.24
N VAL A 250 22.26 0.92 36.85
CA VAL A 250 20.80 1.15 36.83
C VAL A 250 20.33 1.62 35.45
N GLY A 251 21.16 2.40 34.75
CA GLY A 251 20.88 2.88 33.39
C GLY A 251 20.76 1.75 32.36
N ILE A 252 21.45 0.63 32.57
CA ILE A 252 21.40 -0.54 31.68
C ILE A 252 20.05 -1.25 31.81
N VAL A 253 19.59 -1.50 33.03
CA VAL A 253 18.30 -2.17 33.26
C VAL A 253 17.15 -1.30 32.75
N LEU A 254 17.19 0.00 33.03
CA LEU A 254 16.17 0.95 32.57
C LEU A 254 16.20 1.10 31.04
N GLY A 255 17.38 1.17 30.43
CA GLY A 255 17.56 1.23 28.98
C GLY A 255 16.94 0.03 28.27
N ILE A 256 17.16 -1.20 28.77
CA ILE A 256 16.55 -2.42 28.19
C ILE A 256 15.02 -2.37 28.27
N ILE A 257 14.46 -1.96 29.40
CA ILE A 257 13.01 -1.86 29.58
C ILE A 257 12.42 -0.87 28.58
N VAL A 258 13.02 0.31 28.47
CA VAL A 258 12.53 1.35 27.57
C VAL A 258 12.72 0.96 26.11
N PHE A 259 13.85 0.34 25.76
CA PHE A 259 14.09 -0.20 24.43
C PHE A 259 12.98 -1.18 24.05
N LEU A 260 12.71 -2.19 24.88
CA LEU A 260 11.67 -3.17 24.58
C LEU A 260 10.28 -2.53 24.49
N ALA A 261 9.96 -1.62 25.41
CA ALA A 261 8.65 -0.97 25.44
C ALA A 261 8.39 -0.10 24.21
N VAL A 262 9.36 0.74 23.81
CA VAL A 262 9.20 1.63 22.66
C VAL A 262 9.20 0.85 21.35
N HIS A 263 10.02 -0.19 21.20
CA HIS A 263 10.01 -1.02 20.00
C HIS A 263 8.72 -1.83 19.86
N LEU A 264 8.19 -2.36 20.97
CA LEU A 264 6.88 -3.03 20.98
C LEU A 264 5.73 -2.06 20.63
N PHE A 265 5.80 -0.83 21.14
CA PHE A 265 4.85 0.21 20.79
C PHE A 265 4.95 0.57 19.29
N ASN A 266 6.17 0.76 18.79
CA ASN A 266 6.43 1.16 17.41
C ASN A 266 5.90 0.11 16.42
N ILE A 267 6.19 -1.18 16.65
CA ILE A 267 5.68 -2.23 15.76
C ILE A 267 4.15 -2.29 15.76
N ALA A 268 3.50 -2.14 16.92
CA ALA A 268 2.04 -2.21 17.01
C ALA A 268 1.36 -1.01 16.31
N PHE A 269 1.81 0.22 16.63
CA PHE A 269 1.21 1.43 16.08
C PHE A 269 1.51 1.60 14.59
N GLN A 270 2.76 1.39 14.17
CA GLN A 270 3.13 1.57 12.77
C GLN A 270 2.57 0.46 11.88
N SER A 271 2.50 -0.78 12.36
CA SER A 271 1.82 -1.84 11.60
C SER A 271 0.33 -1.53 11.41
N MET A 272 -0.36 -1.01 12.43
CA MET A 272 -1.77 -0.65 12.31
C MET A 272 -1.95 0.56 11.38
N GLY A 273 -1.11 1.58 11.52
CA GLY A 273 -1.12 2.77 10.66
C GLY A 273 -0.85 2.41 9.20
N ALA A 274 0.19 1.62 8.92
CA ALA A 274 0.52 1.13 7.59
C ALA A 274 -0.64 0.32 6.98
N PHE A 275 -1.31 -0.51 7.78
CA PHE A 275 -2.47 -1.29 7.33
C PHE A 275 -3.65 -0.40 6.92
N ILE A 276 -4.07 0.53 7.78
CA ILE A 276 -5.22 1.42 7.53
C ILE A 276 -4.95 2.33 6.32
N HIS A 277 -3.74 2.89 6.23
CA HIS A 277 -3.41 3.81 5.15
C HIS A 277 -3.20 3.10 3.82
N SER A 278 -2.66 1.88 3.82
CA SER A 278 -2.60 1.05 2.61
C SER A 278 -3.99 0.64 2.13
N LEU A 279 -4.92 0.33 3.04
CA LEU A 279 -6.31 0.07 2.68
C LEU A 279 -6.99 1.31 2.11
N ARG A 280 -6.73 2.49 2.69
CA ARG A 280 -7.31 3.74 2.19
C ARG A 280 -6.95 3.98 0.73
N LEU A 281 -5.65 3.89 0.39
CA LEU A 281 -5.15 4.01 -0.99
C LEU A 281 -5.90 3.11 -1.98
N HIS A 282 -6.31 1.92 -1.54
CA HIS A 282 -7.08 1.02 -2.39
C HIS A 282 -8.59 1.34 -2.42
N PHE A 283 -9.18 1.76 -1.31
CA PHE A 283 -10.63 2.00 -1.22
C PHE A 283 -11.05 3.35 -1.80
N VAL A 284 -10.29 4.40 -1.53
CA VAL A 284 -10.67 5.76 -1.95
C VAL A 284 -10.00 6.08 -3.28
N GLU A 285 -8.68 5.95 -3.37
CA GLU A 285 -7.93 6.37 -4.54
C GLU A 285 -7.99 5.35 -5.70
N PHE A 286 -7.98 4.05 -5.43
CA PHE A 286 -8.07 3.03 -6.49
C PHE A 286 -9.52 2.69 -6.85
N PHE A 287 -10.32 2.18 -5.91
CA PHE A 287 -11.71 1.77 -6.18
C PHE A 287 -12.62 2.95 -6.54
N GLY A 288 -12.37 4.15 -6.00
CA GLY A 288 -13.16 5.35 -6.35
C GLY A 288 -13.15 5.70 -7.84
N ASN A 289 -12.14 5.25 -8.60
CA ASN A 289 -11.97 5.59 -10.01
C ASN A 289 -12.68 4.65 -11.00
N PHE A 290 -13.10 3.45 -10.59
CA PHE A 290 -13.72 2.46 -11.49
C PHE A 290 -14.84 1.63 -10.87
N TYR A 291 -15.00 1.65 -9.54
CA TYR A 291 -15.85 0.69 -8.84
C TYR A 291 -17.14 1.34 -8.37
N GLU A 292 -18.22 1.16 -9.13
CA GLU A 292 -19.57 1.65 -8.76
C GLU A 292 -20.25 0.78 -7.69
N GLY A 293 -19.77 -0.45 -7.48
CA GLY A 293 -20.03 -1.28 -6.29
C GLY A 293 -21.46 -1.25 -5.74
N ASP A 294 -22.44 -1.72 -6.51
CA ASP A 294 -23.85 -1.83 -6.06
C ASP A 294 -24.49 -3.15 -6.49
N SER A 295 -23.89 -4.28 -6.12
CA SER A 295 -24.44 -5.59 -6.46
C SER A 295 -24.71 -6.44 -5.22
N ALA A 296 -25.85 -7.12 -5.18
CA ALA A 296 -26.19 -8.01 -4.07
C ALA A 296 -25.31 -9.28 -4.11
N GLU A 297 -24.78 -9.69 -2.95
CA GLU A 297 -23.98 -10.90 -2.83
C GLU A 297 -24.79 -12.14 -3.28
N PHE A 298 -24.26 -12.91 -4.22
CA PHE A 298 -24.90 -14.14 -4.66
C PHE A 298 -24.81 -15.22 -3.57
N ILE A 299 -25.90 -15.41 -2.83
CA ILE A 299 -26.06 -16.49 -1.87
C ILE A 299 -26.60 -17.71 -2.65
N PRO A 300 -25.79 -18.76 -2.93
CA PRO A 300 -26.30 -19.95 -3.59
C PRO A 300 -27.32 -20.64 -2.69
N PHE A 301 -28.38 -21.17 -3.28
CA PHE A 301 -29.30 -22.06 -2.57
C PHE A 301 -28.51 -23.28 -2.06
N LYS A 302 -28.26 -23.31 -0.75
CA LYS A 302 -27.45 -24.35 -0.09
C LYS A 302 -28.24 -24.94 1.07
N ALA A 303 -28.37 -26.26 1.08
CA ALA A 303 -28.87 -26.96 2.25
C ALA A 303 -27.84 -26.85 3.40
N SER A 304 -28.19 -26.14 4.47
CA SER A 304 -27.44 -26.17 5.73
C SER A 304 -27.66 -27.53 6.40
N ARG A 305 -26.82 -28.53 6.10
CA ARG A 305 -26.85 -29.82 6.79
C ARG A 305 -26.12 -29.68 8.12
N ILE A 306 -26.87 -29.46 9.19
CA ILE A 306 -26.34 -29.40 10.56
C ILE A 306 -26.24 -30.82 11.15
N TYR A 307 -27.11 -31.76 10.74
CA TYR A 307 -27.11 -33.14 11.21
C TYR A 307 -27.39 -34.12 10.06
N THR A 308 -26.57 -35.18 9.97
CA THR A 308 -26.81 -36.33 9.10
C THR A 308 -27.25 -37.49 9.98
N LYS A 309 -28.55 -37.79 10.04
CA LYS A 309 -29.00 -39.07 10.58
C LYS A 309 -28.82 -40.14 9.52
N VAL A 310 -27.82 -40.99 9.69
CA VAL A 310 -27.73 -42.26 8.97
C VAL A 310 -28.78 -43.16 9.59
N LYS A 311 -29.83 -43.50 8.83
CA LYS A 311 -30.74 -44.59 9.20
C LYS A 311 -30.07 -45.87 8.76
N GLU A 312 -29.62 -46.67 9.73
CA GLU A 312 -29.42 -48.12 9.55
C GLU A 312 -30.77 -48.82 9.43
#